data_AF-A0A359MTV6-F1
#
_entry.id   AF-A0A359MTV6-F1
#
_cell.length_a   1.000
_cell.length_b   1.000
_cell.length_c   1.000
_cell.angle_alpha   90.00
_cell.angle_beta   90.00
_cell.angle_gamma   90.00
#
_symmetry.space_group_name_H-M   'P 1'
#
loop_
_entity.id
_entity.type
_entity.pdbx_description
1 polymer ?
#
loop_
_entity_poly.entity_id
_entity_poly.type
_entity_poly.pdbx_seq_one_letter_code
_entity_poly.pdbx_strand_id
1 'polypeptide(L)' 'LRLLDAFDEAIDALTNNPDRGCRLVDIPSKYRAIPFWEHLWLVYMVDGQTVYVDLIIDDRQNYGKIFMR' A
#
# COMPACT_ATOMS: atom_id res chain seq x y z
N LEU A 1 -6.41 -16.19 4.49
CA LEU A 1 -5.73 -16.22 3.16
C LEU A 1 -4.31 -16.74 3.34
N ARG A 2 -3.53 -16.99 2.28
CA ARG A 2 -2.05 -17.05 2.34
C ARG A 2 -1.48 -15.74 1.79
N LEU A 3 -0.22 -15.44 2.09
CA LEU A 3 0.40 -14.16 1.74
C LEU A 3 0.24 -13.79 0.26
N LEU A 4 0.49 -14.75 -0.64
CA LEU A 4 0.37 -14.53 -2.08
C LEU A 4 -1.08 -14.32 -2.51
N ASP A 5 -2.02 -15.10 -1.96
CA ASP A 5 -3.44 -14.97 -2.30
C ASP A 5 -3.95 -13.55 -1.93
N ALA A 6 -3.51 -13.01 -0.78
CA ALA A 6 -3.89 -11.66 -0.38
C ALA A 6 -3.17 -10.55 -1.15
N PHE A 7 -1.96 -10.82 -1.66
CA PHE A 7 -1.30 -9.91 -2.58
C PHE A 7 -2.09 -9.81 -3.89
N ASP A 8 -2.51 -10.93 -4.46
CA ASP A 8 -3.31 -10.96 -5.68
C ASP A 8 -4.66 -10.21 -5.49
N GLU A 9 -5.35 -10.46 -4.38
CA GLU A 9 -6.58 -9.73 -4.03
C GLU A 9 -6.36 -8.21 -3.92
N ALA A 10 -5.20 -7.78 -3.41
CA ALA A 10 -4.87 -6.37 -3.28
C ALA A 10 -4.55 -5.72 -4.65
N ILE A 11 -3.92 -6.46 -5.56
CA ILE A 11 -3.70 -6.00 -6.95
C ILE A 11 -5.03 -5.86 -7.69
N ASP A 12 -5.93 -6.83 -7.57
CA ASP A 12 -7.27 -6.77 -8.16
C ASP A 12 -8.06 -5.57 -7.60
N ALA A 13 -7.98 -5.36 -6.28
CA ALA A 13 -8.58 -4.23 -5.61
C ALA A 13 -8.06 -2.87 -6.15
N LEU A 14 -6.76 -2.73 -6.35
CA LEU A 14 -6.15 -1.50 -6.87
C LEU A 14 -6.48 -1.27 -8.35
N THR A 15 -6.59 -2.35 -9.13
CA THR A 15 -7.00 -2.29 -10.55
C THR A 15 -8.41 -1.72 -10.70
N ASN A 16 -9.32 -2.11 -9.80
CA ASN A 16 -10.71 -1.67 -9.84
C ASN A 16 -10.97 -0.33 -9.13
N ASN A 17 -10.18 0.00 -8.10
CA ASN A 17 -10.33 1.22 -7.32
C ASN A 17 -8.96 1.74 -6.84
N PRO A 18 -8.22 2.46 -7.71
CA PRO A 18 -6.88 2.96 -7.38
C PRO A 18 -6.89 4.03 -6.28
N ASP A 19 -8.02 4.68 -6.02
CA ASP A 19 -8.14 5.76 -5.04
C ASP A 19 -8.35 5.28 -3.59
N ARG A 20 -8.51 3.97 -3.36
CA ARG A 20 -8.84 3.40 -2.03
C ARG A 20 -7.75 3.54 -0.95
N GLY A 21 -6.52 3.86 -1.33
CA GLY A 21 -5.38 3.95 -0.43
C GLY A 21 -5.37 5.21 0.41
N CYS A 22 -4.79 5.10 1.61
CA CYS A 22 -4.57 6.23 2.50
C CYS A 22 -3.20 6.88 2.23
N ARG A 23 -2.98 8.05 2.79
CA ARG A 23 -1.67 8.71 2.78
C ARG A 23 -0.96 8.44 4.11
N LEU A 24 0.29 8.00 4.07
CA LEU A 24 1.14 7.93 5.27
C LEU A 24 1.81 9.30 5.50
N VAL A 25 2.05 9.65 6.77
CA VAL A 25 2.45 11.02 7.17
C VAL A 25 3.78 11.45 6.55
N ASP A 26 4.75 10.52 6.47
CA ASP A 26 6.13 10.82 6.06
C ASP A 26 6.52 10.20 4.70
N ILE A 27 5.54 9.82 3.86
CA ILE A 27 5.81 9.39 2.47
C ILE A 27 5.54 10.53 1.47
N PRO A 28 6.27 10.62 0.35
CA PRO A 28 6.01 11.62 -0.69
C PRO A 28 4.55 11.64 -1.14
N SER A 29 3.99 12.82 -1.39
CA SER A 29 2.55 13.02 -1.65
C SER A 29 1.99 12.28 -2.87
N LYS A 30 2.86 11.86 -3.79
CA LYS A 30 2.48 11.05 -4.96
C LYS A 30 2.09 9.61 -4.58
N TYR A 31 2.48 9.17 -3.39
CA TYR A 31 2.24 7.82 -2.91
C TYR A 31 0.99 7.72 -2.05
N ARG A 32 0.37 6.55 -2.16
CA ARG A 32 -0.71 6.04 -1.33
C ARG A 32 -0.30 4.69 -0.76
N ALA A 33 -0.96 4.26 0.29
CA ALA A 33 -0.72 2.96 0.90
C ALA A 33 -2.02 2.21 1.18
N ILE A 34 -1.99 0.89 1.06
CA ILE A 34 -3.04 -0.01 1.54
C ILE A 34 -2.44 -1.16 2.35
N PRO A 35 -3.08 -1.58 3.45
CA PRO A 35 -2.75 -2.86 4.07
C PRO A 35 -3.25 -3.97 3.16
N PHE A 36 -2.43 -4.99 2.93
CA PHE A 36 -2.84 -6.18 2.16
C PHE A 36 -2.64 -7.49 2.92
N TRP A 37 -1.80 -7.48 3.95
CA TRP A 37 -1.54 -8.63 4.80
C TRP A 37 -1.28 -8.18 6.23
N GLU A 38 -1.28 -9.12 7.17
CA GLU A 38 -0.89 -8.84 8.55
C GLU A 38 0.49 -8.17 8.55
N HIS A 39 0.52 -6.92 9.03
CA HIS A 39 1.69 -6.04 9.07
C HIS A 39 2.27 -5.56 7.74
N LEU A 40 1.77 -5.99 6.58
CA LEU A 40 2.33 -5.60 5.29
C LEU A 40 1.43 -4.62 4.53
N TRP A 41 2.09 -3.59 3.99
CA TRP A 41 1.48 -2.50 3.25
C TRP A 41 2.06 -2.41 1.85
N LEU A 42 1.19 -2.23 0.84
CA LEU A 42 1.62 -1.82 -0.49
C LEU A 42 1.69 -0.30 -0.52
N VAL A 43 2.83 0.24 -0.95
CA VAL A 43 2.96 1.66 -1.29
C VAL A 43 2.97 1.79 -2.80
N TYR A 44 2.08 2.62 -3.31
CA TYR A 44 1.84 2.72 -4.73
C TYR A 44 1.55 4.16 -5.15
N MET A 45 1.73 4.44 -6.43
CA MET A 45 1.30 5.69 -7.06
C MET A 45 0.41 5.40 -8.26
N VAL A 46 -0.39 6.40 -8.63
CA VAL A 46 -1.29 6.34 -9.79
C VAL A 46 -0.79 7.35 -10.80
N ASP A 47 -0.53 6.91 -12.03
CA ASP A 47 -0.19 7.77 -13.16
C ASP A 47 -1.08 7.42 -14.35
N GLY A 48 -1.96 8.35 -14.72
CA GLY A 48 -3.01 8.11 -15.69
C GLY A 48 -3.93 6.95 -15.27
N GLN A 49 -3.92 5.86 -16.04
CA GLN A 49 -4.69 4.64 -15.79
C GLN A 49 -3.85 3.50 -15.22
N THR A 50 -2.60 3.77 -14.84
CA THR A 50 -1.66 2.75 -14.37
C THR A 50 -1.36 2.94 -12.89
N VAL A 51 -1.42 1.83 -12.15
CA VAL A 51 -1.00 1.74 -10.74
C VAL A 51 0.41 1.15 -10.70
N TYR A 52 1.32 1.87 -10.05
CA TYR A 52 2.70 1.42 -9.82
C TYR A 52 2.87 1.10 -8.35
N VAL A 53 3.10 -0.17 -8.02
CA VAL A 53 3.48 -0.59 -6.66
C VAL A 53 5.00 -0.50 -6.56
N ASP A 54 5.49 0.45 -5.78
CA ASP A 54 6.93 0.73 -5.67
C ASP A 54 7.58 0.02 -4.48
N LEU A 55 6.84 -0.14 -3.38
CA LEU A 55 7.38 -0.68 -2.13
C LEU A 55 6.37 -1.57 -1.42
N ILE A 56 6.90 -2.54 -0.67
CA ILE A 56 6.18 -3.27 0.38
C ILE A 56 6.80 -2.86 1.72
N ILE A 57 5.99 -2.39 2.65
CA ILE A 57 6.42 -2.01 4.00
C ILE A 57 5.91 -3.02 5.01
N ASP A 58 6.80 -3.49 5.91
CA ASP A 58 6.45 -4.28 7.10
C ASP A 58 6.38 -3.38 8.34
N ASP A 59 5.17 -3.07 8.82
CA ASP A 59 4.88 -2.13 9.91
C ASP A 59 5.35 -2.58 11.31
N ARG A 60 5.91 -3.79 11.44
CA ARG A 60 6.57 -4.24 12.68
C ARG A 60 7.94 -3.60 12.88
N GLN A 61 8.53 -3.05 11.82
CA GLN A 61 9.80 -2.33 11.91
C GLN A 61 9.57 -0.93 12.49
N ASN A 62 10.61 -0.39 13.14
CA ASN A 62 10.54 0.96 13.69
C ASN A 62 10.80 2.00 12.59
N TYR A 63 9.73 2.59 12.05
CA TYR A 63 9.78 3.69 11.09
C TYR A 63 9.47 5.06 11.70
N GLY A 64 9.51 5.20 13.03
CA GLY A 64 9.10 6.42 13.70
C GLY A 64 7.60 6.72 13.50
N LYS A 65 7.26 7.82 12.82
CA LYS A 65 5.89 8.35 12.74
C LYS A 65 5.11 7.98 11.47
N ILE A 66 5.66 7.12 10.60
CA ILE A 66 5.02 6.74 9.33
C ILE A 66 3.64 6.10 9.55
N PHE A 67 3.52 5.23 10.53
CA PHE A 67 2.28 4.59 10.95
C PHE A 67 1.79 5.23 12.24
N MET A 68 1.14 6.39 12.16
CA MET A 68 0.44 6.93 13.34
C MET A 68 -0.74 6.01 13.66
N ARG A 69 -0.71 5.40 14.86
CA ARG A 69 -1.90 4.85 15.52
C ARG A 69 -2.74 5.98 16.10
#